data_AF-A0A7W1QT73-F1
#
_entry.id   AF-A0A7W1QT73-F1
#
_cell.length_a   1.000
_cell.length_b   1.000
_cell.length_c   1.000
_cell.angle_alpha   90.00
_cell.angle_beta   90.00
_cell.angle_gamma   90.00
#
_symmetry.space_group_name_H-M   'P 1'
#
loop_
_entity.id
_entity.type
_entity.pdbx_description
1 polymer ?
#
loop_
_entity_poly.entity_id
_entity_poly.type
_entity_poly.pdbx_seq_one_letter_code
_entity_poly.pdbx_strand_id
1 'polypeptide(L)'
;KPGYAFNFIDGLIRMAFFLIMIFSFSLLKDIRRVFEYHGAEHKTVFTWEAGLPLTVENARPQPRQHPRCGTSFLMVVMLVSIVLFSIISFESLIYNMLVRIALIPLVAGLSYEIIRLSAKKEGSFIFKLITLPGVWMQNITTKEPDDQQLEVAIEALKESLKLEPLPKEAEAAPLA
;
A
#
# COMPACT_ATOMS: atom_id res chain seq x y z
N LYS A 1 0.53 28.01 20.99
CA LYS A 1 0.26 27.05 19.90
C LYS A 1 1.46 26.92 18.97
N PRO A 2 2.00 25.71 18.73
CA PRO A 2 2.89 25.51 17.59
C PRO A 2 2.15 25.96 16.31
N GLY A 3 2.83 26.72 15.44
CA GLY A 3 2.24 27.16 14.18
C GLY A 3 1.96 25.97 13.25
N TYR A 4 1.08 26.15 12.27
CA TYR A 4 0.78 25.11 11.25
C TYR A 4 2.05 24.56 10.58
N ALA A 5 3.02 25.44 10.31
CA ALA A 5 4.33 25.05 9.78
C ALA A 5 5.11 24.11 10.72
N PHE A 6 5.05 24.34 12.03
CA PHE A 6 5.70 23.47 13.01
C PHE A 6 5.09 22.07 13.01
N ASN A 7 3.76 21.96 13.04
CA ASN A 7 3.08 20.66 13.05
C ASN A 7 3.29 19.90 11.73
N PHE A 8 3.37 20.61 10.61
CA PHE A 8 3.70 20.01 9.33
C PHE A 8 5.12 19.43 9.32
N ILE A 9 6.11 20.19 9.82
CA ILE A 9 7.50 19.72 9.95
C ILE A 9 7.60 18.53 10.92
N ASP A 10 6.90 18.54 12.06
CA ASP A 10 6.81 17.39 12.98
C ASP A 10 6.31 16.13 12.24
N GLY A 11 5.27 16.31 11.42
CA GLY A 11 4.74 15.25 10.57
C GLY A 11 5.77 14.68 9.60
N LEU A 12 6.54 15.55 8.93
CA LEU A 12 7.61 15.12 8.02
C LEU A 12 8.74 14.39 8.75
N ILE A 13 9.15 14.87 9.93
CA ILE A 13 10.17 14.21 10.76
C ILE A 13 9.69 12.80 11.17
N ARG A 14 8.43 12.67 11.58
CA ARG A 14 7.84 11.36 11.93
C ARG A 14 7.81 10.41 10.74
N MET A 15 7.45 10.92 9.55
CA MET A 15 7.51 10.14 8.32
C MET A 15 8.95 9.71 8.01
N ALA A 16 9.93 10.59 8.17
CA ALA A 16 11.33 10.24 7.97
C ALA A 16 11.77 9.12 8.93
N PHE A 17 11.44 9.22 10.22
CA PHE A 17 11.72 8.15 11.19
C PHE A 17 11.05 6.82 10.81
N PHE A 18 9.81 6.85 10.34
CA PHE A 18 9.11 5.66 9.88
C PHE A 18 9.83 5.02 8.66
N LEU A 19 10.22 5.83 7.67
CA LEU A 19 10.95 5.35 6.50
C LEU A 19 12.31 4.76 6.87
N ILE A 20 13.06 5.44 7.74
CA ILE A 20 14.35 4.95 8.27
C ILE A 20 14.15 3.62 8.98
N MET A 21 13.13 3.51 9.85
CA MET A 21 12.83 2.28 10.57
C MET A 21 12.55 1.10 9.63
N ILE A 22 11.66 1.28 8.64
CA ILE A 22 11.36 0.20 7.69
C ILE A 22 12.58 -0.14 6.84
N PHE A 23 13.36 0.86 6.44
CA PHE A 23 14.62 0.64 5.74
C PHE A 23 15.59 -0.19 6.59
N SER A 24 15.79 0.15 7.87
CA SER A 24 16.63 -0.62 8.78
C SER A 24 16.14 -2.07 8.93
N PHE A 25 14.83 -2.29 9.04
CA PHE A 25 14.27 -3.64 9.11
C PHE A 25 14.46 -4.42 7.81
N SER A 26 14.44 -3.75 6.65
CA SER A 26 14.71 -4.38 5.35
C SER A 26 16.09 -5.03 5.24
N LEU A 27 17.02 -4.67 6.14
CA LEU A 27 18.37 -5.24 6.22
C LEU A 27 18.42 -6.56 6.99
N LEU A 28 17.38 -6.86 7.80
CA LEU A 28 17.27 -8.13 8.51
C LEU A 28 16.91 -9.24 7.52
N LYS A 29 17.62 -10.38 7.59
CA LYS A 29 17.47 -11.48 6.62
C LYS A 29 16.03 -11.99 6.51
N ASP A 30 15.36 -12.17 7.64
CA ASP A 30 13.99 -12.70 7.67
C ASP A 30 12.99 -11.70 7.06
N ILE A 31 13.15 -10.40 7.37
CA ILE A 31 12.30 -9.35 6.79
C ILE A 31 12.57 -9.19 5.30
N ARG A 32 13.83 -9.29 4.89
CA ARG A 32 14.19 -9.29 3.47
C ARG A 32 13.49 -10.44 2.75
N ARG A 33 13.46 -11.65 3.32
CA ARG A 33 12.75 -12.80 2.76
C ARG A 33 11.26 -12.52 2.60
N VAL A 34 10.62 -11.86 3.56
CA VAL A 34 9.22 -11.42 3.46
C VAL A 34 9.03 -10.42 2.30
N PHE A 35 9.94 -9.47 2.12
CA PHE A 35 9.88 -8.51 1.02
C PHE A 35 10.14 -9.14 -0.36
N GLU A 36 10.89 -10.24 -0.43
CA GLU A 36 11.02 -11.06 -1.64
C GLU A 36 9.69 -11.74 -1.98
N TYR A 37 9.02 -12.38 -1.02
CA TYR A 37 7.67 -12.95 -1.24
C TYR A 37 6.64 -11.91 -1.65
N HIS A 38 6.70 -10.71 -1.07
CA HIS A 38 5.88 -9.58 -1.50
C HIS A 38 6.18 -9.16 -2.95
N GLY A 39 7.46 -9.18 -3.36
CA GLY A 39 7.82 -9.01 -4.76
C GLY A 39 7.26 -10.11 -5.67
N ALA A 40 7.26 -11.36 -5.21
CA ALA A 40 6.68 -12.50 -5.94
C ALA A 40 5.17 -12.35 -6.16
N GLU A 41 4.43 -11.90 -5.14
CA GLU A 41 3.00 -11.61 -5.24
C GLU A 41 2.72 -10.55 -6.32
N HIS A 42 3.39 -9.40 -6.27
CA HIS A 42 3.24 -8.36 -7.29
C HIS A 42 3.52 -8.87 -8.71
N LYS A 43 4.62 -9.61 -8.89
CA LYS A 43 4.99 -10.15 -10.21
C LYS A 43 3.93 -11.11 -10.73
N THR A 44 3.43 -11.99 -9.87
CA THR A 44 2.38 -12.97 -10.20
C THR A 44 1.07 -12.29 -10.56
N VAL A 45 0.66 -11.27 -9.80
CA VAL A 45 -0.53 -10.47 -10.09
C VAL A 45 -0.39 -9.77 -11.45
N PHE A 46 0.75 -9.14 -11.75
CA PHE A 46 0.99 -8.55 -13.07
C PHE A 46 0.91 -9.57 -14.21
N THR A 47 1.43 -10.79 -14.02
CA THR A 47 1.30 -11.86 -15.01
C THR A 47 -0.16 -12.21 -15.29
N TRP A 48 -0.97 -12.32 -14.24
CA TRP A 48 -2.39 -12.60 -14.35
C TRP A 48 -3.14 -11.46 -15.05
N GLU A 49 -2.88 -10.21 -14.66
CA GLU A 49 -3.50 -9.02 -15.26
C GLU A 49 -3.12 -8.82 -16.73
N ALA A 50 -1.91 -9.24 -17.11
CA ALA A 50 -1.46 -9.28 -18.49
C ALA A 50 -2.11 -10.43 -19.31
N GLY A 51 -2.92 -11.28 -18.68
CA GLY A 51 -3.55 -12.45 -19.32
C GLY A 51 -2.55 -13.54 -19.71
N LEU A 52 -1.35 -13.55 -19.13
CA LEU A 52 -0.31 -14.52 -19.42
C LEU A 52 -0.48 -15.79 -18.58
N PRO A 53 -0.04 -16.97 -19.07
CA PRO A 53 -0.03 -18.18 -18.26
C PRO A 53 0.79 -18.00 -16.98
N LEU A 54 0.19 -18.33 -15.82
CA LEU A 54 0.80 -18.27 -14.50
C LEU A 54 1.91 -19.32 -14.34
N THR A 55 3.10 -18.94 -14.80
CA THR A 55 4.34 -19.71 -14.85
C THR A 55 5.49 -18.84 -14.36
N VAL A 56 6.55 -19.45 -13.83
CA VAL A 56 7.72 -18.73 -13.30
C VAL A 56 8.37 -17.88 -14.39
N GLU A 57 8.43 -18.39 -15.61
CA GLU A 57 9.02 -17.74 -16.78
C GLU A 57 8.29 -16.44 -17.14
N ASN A 58 6.96 -16.44 -17.06
CA ASN A 58 6.15 -15.25 -17.35
C ASN A 58 6.07 -14.26 -16.17
N ALA A 59 6.25 -14.74 -14.93
CA ALA A 59 6.25 -13.92 -13.73
C ALA A 59 7.58 -13.20 -13.49
N ARG A 60 8.71 -13.86 -13.75
CA ARG A 60 10.05 -13.31 -13.57
C ARG A 60 10.26 -11.91 -14.19
N PRO A 61 9.87 -11.62 -15.45
CA PRO A 61 10.11 -10.32 -16.07
C PRO A 61 9.17 -9.21 -15.60
N GLN A 62 8.11 -9.52 -14.84
CA GLN A 62 7.14 -8.52 -14.40
C GLN A 62 7.77 -7.55 -13.38
N PRO A 63 7.29 -6.30 -13.29
CA PRO A 63 7.78 -5.36 -12.30
C PRO A 63 7.33 -5.74 -10.89
N ARG A 64 8.14 -5.38 -9.89
CA ARG A 64 7.80 -5.56 -8.46
C ARG A 64 7.07 -4.36 -7.85
N GLN A 65 6.84 -3.29 -8.60
CA GLN A 65 6.16 -2.09 -8.15
C GLN A 65 4.73 -2.07 -8.66
N HIS A 66 3.78 -2.39 -7.78
CA HIS A 66 2.36 -2.45 -8.11
C HIS A 66 1.63 -1.21 -7.56
N PRO A 67 0.95 -0.41 -8.41
CA PRO A 67 0.31 0.83 -7.96
C PRO A 67 -0.83 0.61 -6.97
N ARG A 68 -1.46 -0.59 -6.98
CA ARG A 68 -2.59 -0.96 -6.11
C ARG A 68 -2.19 -1.76 -4.86
N CYS A 69 -0.90 -1.80 -4.50
CA CYS A 69 -0.43 -2.53 -3.32
C CYS A 69 -0.88 -1.89 -1.99
N GLY A 70 -1.21 -2.71 -0.98
CA GLY A 70 -1.52 -2.28 0.39
C GLY A 70 -0.37 -1.56 1.11
N THR A 71 0.89 -1.73 0.72
CA THR A 71 1.98 -0.90 1.28
C THR A 71 1.90 0.57 0.83
N SER A 72 1.27 0.83 -0.32
CA SER A 72 0.89 2.20 -0.72
C SER A 72 -0.16 2.79 0.23
N PHE A 73 -1.02 1.96 0.84
CA PHE A 73 -2.01 2.43 1.82
C PHE A 73 -1.37 3.02 3.07
N LEU A 74 -0.31 2.39 3.60
CA LEU A 74 0.41 2.95 4.75
C LEU A 74 0.99 4.35 4.45
N MET A 75 1.53 4.55 3.25
CA MET A 75 2.04 5.86 2.83
C MET A 75 0.92 6.90 2.73
N VAL A 76 -0.21 6.55 2.13
CA VAL A 76 -1.37 7.44 2.03
C VAL A 76 -1.92 7.79 3.41
N VAL A 77 -2.00 6.82 4.33
CA VAL A 77 -2.41 7.04 5.75
C VAL A 77 -1.48 8.03 6.44
N MET A 78 -0.16 7.91 6.27
CA MET A 78 0.78 8.86 6.86
C MET A 78 0.61 10.27 6.28
N LEU A 79 0.49 10.41 4.96
CA LEU A 79 0.32 11.72 4.32
C LEU A 79 -0.98 12.40 4.76
N VAL A 80 -2.10 11.65 4.78
CA VAL A 80 -3.38 12.14 5.31
C VAL A 80 -3.24 12.53 6.78
N SER A 81 -2.55 11.74 7.59
CA SER A 81 -2.30 12.05 9.00
C SER A 81 -1.51 13.34 9.18
N ILE A 82 -0.46 13.57 8.39
CA ILE A 82 0.35 14.80 8.44
C ILE A 82 -0.52 16.01 8.15
N VAL A 83 -1.30 15.98 7.07
CA VAL A 83 -2.18 17.09 6.70
C VAL A 83 -3.22 17.33 7.79
N LEU A 84 -3.95 16.29 8.20
CA LEU A 84 -5.05 16.40 9.16
C LEU A 84 -4.58 16.87 10.55
N PHE A 85 -3.51 16.29 11.09
CA PHE A 85 -2.96 16.68 12.39
C PHE A 85 -2.10 17.94 12.35
N SER A 86 -1.72 18.44 11.17
CA SER A 86 -1.12 19.78 11.06
C SER A 86 -2.11 20.89 11.41
N ILE A 87 -3.38 20.69 11.05
CA ILE A 87 -4.48 21.64 11.25
C ILE A 87 -5.10 21.45 12.63
N ILE A 88 -5.28 20.20 13.06
CA ILE A 88 -5.91 19.84 14.33
C ILE A 88 -4.83 19.70 15.41
N SER A 89 -4.63 20.77 16.20
CA SER A 89 -3.70 20.76 17.34
C SER A 89 -4.28 21.48 18.56
N PHE A 90 -4.11 20.86 19.72
CA PHE A 90 -4.50 21.36 21.03
C PHE A 90 -3.25 21.70 21.86
N GLU A 91 -3.39 22.48 22.93
CA GLU A 91 -2.25 22.81 23.81
C GLU A 91 -1.95 21.68 24.81
N SER A 92 -2.96 20.91 25.19
CA SER A 92 -2.79 19.77 26.09
C SER A 92 -2.37 18.51 25.33
N LEU A 93 -1.31 17.88 25.84
CA LEU A 93 -0.79 16.62 25.34
C LEU A 93 -1.85 15.50 25.36
N ILE A 94 -2.61 15.40 26.46
CA ILE A 94 -3.62 14.36 26.65
C ILE A 94 -4.75 14.53 25.64
N TYR A 95 -5.25 15.75 25.48
CA TYR A 95 -6.30 16.03 24.49
C TYR A 95 -5.81 15.76 23.05
N ASN A 96 -4.58 16.14 22.71
CA ASN A 96 -4.00 15.79 21.42
C ASN A 96 -3.94 14.27 21.19
N MET A 97 -3.53 13.50 22.20
CA MET A 97 -3.45 12.05 22.11
C MET A 97 -4.84 11.43 21.90
N LEU A 98 -5.82 11.83 22.73
CA LEU A 98 -7.19 11.32 22.63
C LEU A 98 -7.83 11.63 21.28
N VAL A 99 -7.66 12.86 20.79
CA VAL A 99 -8.18 13.26 19.48
C VAL A 99 -7.50 12.48 18.35
N ARG A 100 -6.17 12.28 18.41
CA ARG A 100 -5.48 11.46 17.40
C ARG A 100 -6.01 10.03 17.35
N ILE A 101 -6.25 9.40 18.51
CA ILE A 101 -6.82 8.06 18.59
C ILE A 101 -8.25 8.05 18.04
N ALA A 102 -9.08 9.01 18.44
CA ALA A 102 -10.47 9.12 17.99
C ALA A 102 -10.58 9.35 16.47
N LEU A 103 -9.58 9.99 15.85
CA LEU A 103 -9.55 10.29 14.41
C LEU A 103 -8.91 9.18 13.57
N ILE A 104 -8.42 8.07 14.15
CA ILE A 104 -7.88 6.94 13.38
C ILE A 104 -8.89 6.41 12.33
N PRO A 105 -10.18 6.17 12.65
CA PRO A 105 -11.15 5.71 11.66
C PRO A 105 -11.36 6.70 10.51
N LEU A 106 -11.33 8.00 10.80
CA LEU A 106 -11.47 9.04 9.78
C LEU A 106 -10.26 9.04 8.83
N VAL A 107 -9.04 8.97 9.38
CA VAL A 107 -7.82 8.89 8.57
C VAL A 107 -7.86 7.64 7.69
N ALA A 108 -8.18 6.48 8.26
CA ALA A 108 -8.26 5.22 7.51
C ALA A 108 -9.32 5.27 6.40
N GLY A 109 -10.51 5.81 6.68
CA GLY A 109 -11.59 5.96 5.70
C GLY A 109 -11.21 6.91 4.56
N LEU A 110 -10.60 8.06 4.87
CA LEU A 110 -10.10 9.00 3.86
C LEU A 110 -9.02 8.35 2.99
N SER A 111 -8.07 7.63 3.60
CA SER A 111 -7.01 6.93 2.87
C SER A 111 -7.57 5.84 1.95
N TYR A 112 -8.57 5.08 2.42
CA TYR A 112 -9.25 4.07 1.62
C TYR A 112 -9.93 4.69 0.39
N GLU A 113 -10.72 5.76 0.58
CA GLU A 113 -11.40 6.41 -0.53
C GLU A 113 -10.42 7.04 -1.52
N ILE A 114 -9.31 7.64 -1.05
CA ILE A 114 -8.25 8.15 -1.92
C ILE A 114 -7.69 7.04 -2.82
N ILE A 115 -7.38 5.87 -2.25
CA ILE A 115 -6.83 4.75 -3.02
C ILE A 115 -7.87 4.14 -3.95
N ARG A 116 -9.10 3.94 -3.47
CA ARG A 116 -10.21 3.42 -4.26
C ARG A 116 -10.52 4.30 -5.47
N LEU A 117 -10.52 5.63 -5.28
CA LEU A 117 -10.71 6.59 -6.36
C LEU A 117 -9.51 6.61 -7.32
N SER A 118 -8.30 6.43 -6.80
CA SER A 118 -7.10 6.32 -7.64
C SER A 118 -7.23 5.12 -8.59
N ALA A 119 -7.64 3.95 -8.10
CA ALA A 119 -7.80 2.73 -8.91
C ALA A 119 -8.88 2.86 -10.01
N LYS A 120 -9.88 3.74 -9.86
CA LYS A 120 -10.90 3.97 -10.91
C LYS A 120 -10.42 4.86 -12.06
N LYS A 121 -9.31 5.59 -11.90
CA LYS A 121 -8.79 6.57 -12.87
C LYS A 121 -7.35 6.24 -13.29
N GLU A 122 -7.10 4.98 -13.58
CA GLU A 122 -5.81 4.50 -14.09
C GLU A 122 -5.39 5.31 -15.32
N GLY A 123 -4.24 5.99 -15.22
CA GLY A 123 -3.68 6.79 -16.30
C GLY A 123 -3.76 8.32 -16.15
N SER A 124 -4.58 8.83 -15.23
CA SER A 124 -4.62 10.29 -14.97
C SER A 124 -3.34 10.79 -14.27
N PHE A 125 -2.96 12.05 -14.52
CA PHE A 125 -1.82 12.68 -13.82
C PHE A 125 -2.01 12.67 -12.29
N ILE A 126 -3.25 12.90 -11.85
CA ILE A 126 -3.64 12.89 -10.43
C ILE A 126 -3.44 11.49 -9.82
N PHE A 127 -3.84 10.44 -10.54
CA PHE A 127 -3.59 9.05 -10.12
C PHE A 127 -2.11 8.80 -9.86
N LYS A 128 -1.26 9.13 -10.83
CA LYS A 128 0.20 8.93 -10.71
C LYS A 128 0.75 9.66 -9.50
N LEU A 129 0.34 10.91 -9.26
CA LEU A 129 0.83 11.71 -8.14
C LEU A 129 0.43 11.15 -6.77
N ILE A 130 -0.79 10.62 -6.64
CA ILE A 130 -1.28 10.02 -5.40
C ILE A 130 -0.60 8.67 -5.11
N THR A 131 -0.37 7.84 -6.13
CA THR A 131 0.23 6.51 -5.95
C THR A 131 1.75 6.54 -5.83
N LEU A 132 2.40 7.62 -6.31
CA LEU A 132 3.86 7.72 -6.39
C LEU A 132 4.58 7.54 -5.04
N PRO A 133 4.14 8.16 -3.92
CA PRO A 133 4.78 7.95 -2.62
C PRO A 133 4.71 6.49 -2.16
N GLY A 134 3.60 5.82 -2.44
CA GLY A 134 3.42 4.39 -2.16
C GLY A 134 4.35 3.52 -2.98
N VAL A 135 4.47 3.79 -4.28
CA VAL A 135 5.41 3.10 -5.18
C VAL A 135 6.86 3.31 -4.75
N TRP A 136 7.22 4.50 -4.26
CA TRP A 136 8.56 4.73 -3.70
C TRP A 136 8.85 3.87 -2.48
N MET A 137 7.86 3.69 -1.60
CA MET A 137 7.99 2.81 -0.43
C MET A 137 8.26 1.36 -0.84
N GLN A 138 7.64 0.91 -1.94
CA GLN A 138 7.87 -0.43 -2.48
C GLN A 138 9.32 -0.67 -2.92
N ASN A 139 10.11 0.38 -3.20
CA ASN A 139 11.55 0.20 -3.44
C ASN A 139 12.29 -0.36 -2.22
N ILE A 140 11.75 -0.14 -1.02
CA ILE A 140 12.25 -0.70 0.24
C ILE A 140 11.54 -2.02 0.55
N THR A 141 10.20 -2.06 0.45
CA THR A 141 9.35 -3.15 0.95
C THR A 141 9.09 -4.28 -0.05
N THR A 142 9.63 -4.21 -1.27
CA THR A 142 9.70 -5.36 -2.18
C THR A 142 11.14 -5.63 -2.60
N LYS A 143 11.47 -6.89 -2.83
CA LYS A 143 12.78 -7.36 -3.32
C LYS A 143 12.57 -8.37 -4.44
N GLU A 144 13.63 -8.63 -5.19
CA GLU A 144 13.59 -9.63 -6.27
C GLU A 144 13.45 -11.03 -5.65
N PRO A 145 12.39 -11.78 -6.00
CA PRO A 145 12.19 -13.13 -5.50
C PRO A 145 13.04 -14.17 -6.25
N ASP A 146 13.24 -15.31 -5.61
CA ASP A 146 13.67 -16.52 -6.29
C ASP A 146 12.49 -17.29 -6.93
N ASP A 147 12.82 -18.33 -7.70
CA ASP A 147 11.85 -19.12 -8.44
C ASP A 147 10.88 -19.87 -7.53
N GLN A 148 11.35 -20.36 -6.39
CA GLN A 148 10.50 -21.08 -5.43
C GLN A 148 9.46 -20.12 -4.81
N GLN A 149 9.84 -18.87 -4.57
CA GLN A 149 8.90 -17.85 -4.10
C GLN A 149 7.86 -17.50 -5.15
N LEU A 150 8.26 -17.45 -6.43
CA LEU A 150 7.34 -17.25 -7.55
C LEU A 150 6.36 -18.42 -7.67
N GLU A 151 6.83 -19.67 -7.56
CA GLU A 151 5.96 -20.86 -7.55
C GLU A 151 4.91 -20.80 -6.44
N VAL A 152 5.33 -20.46 -5.22
CA VAL A 152 4.42 -20.31 -4.08
C VAL A 152 3.41 -19.19 -4.32
N ALA A 153 3.84 -18.03 -4.83
CA ALA A 153 2.94 -16.92 -5.12
C ALA A 153 1.94 -17.24 -6.23
N ILE A 154 2.40 -17.95 -7.28
CA ILE A 154 1.55 -18.45 -8.37
C ILE A 154 0.46 -19.38 -7.82
N GLU A 155 0.84 -20.34 -6.98
CA GLU A 155 -0.13 -21.30 -6.45
C GLU A 155 -1.11 -20.61 -5.48
N ALA A 156 -0.62 -19.72 -4.63
CA ALA A 156 -1.47 -18.92 -3.75
C ALA A 156 -2.48 -18.07 -4.54
N LEU A 157 -2.06 -17.44 -5.64
CA LEU A 157 -2.97 -16.68 -6.49
C LEU A 157 -4.00 -17.59 -7.16
N LYS A 158 -3.60 -18.75 -7.70
CA LYS A 158 -4.54 -19.71 -8.29
C LYS A 158 -5.61 -20.16 -7.30
N GLU A 159 -5.23 -20.49 -6.07
CA GLU A 159 -6.19 -20.86 -5.03
C GLU A 159 -7.12 -19.69 -4.68
N SER A 160 -6.60 -18.46 -4.58
CA SER A 160 -7.41 -17.27 -4.35
C SER A 160 -8.44 -17.05 -5.46
N LEU A 161 -8.05 -17.21 -6.72
CA LEU A 161 -8.94 -17.03 -7.88
C LEU A 161 -10.06 -18.07 -7.96
N LYS A 162 -9.88 -19.27 -7.38
CA LYS A 162 -10.97 -20.26 -7.30
C LYS A 162 -12.12 -19.82 -6.39
N LEU A 163 -11.84 -18.91 -5.45
CA LEU A 163 -12.82 -18.37 -4.52
C LEU A 163 -13.48 -17.09 -5.05
N GLU A 164 -12.97 -16.52 -6.14
CA GLU A 164 -13.65 -15.42 -6.81
C GLU A 164 -14.90 -15.96 -7.53
N PRO A 165 -16.09 -15.38 -7.27
CA PRO A 165 -17.30 -15.80 -7.96
C PRO A 165 -17.10 -15.59 -9.46
N LEU A 166 -17.31 -16.65 -10.24
CA LEU A 166 -17.27 -16.56 -11.69
C LEU A 166 -18.29 -15.51 -12.15
N PRO A 167 -18.06 -14.78 -13.26
CA PRO A 167 -18.89 -13.67 -13.70
C PRO A 167 -20.41 -13.94 -13.83
N LYS A 168 -20.83 -15.21 -13.81
CA LYS A 168 -22.25 -15.62 -13.84
C LYS A 168 -22.98 -15.51 -12.49
N GLU A 169 -22.29 -15.35 -11.36
CA GLU A 169 -22.94 -15.20 -10.04
C GLU A 169 -23.11 -13.74 -9.61
N ALA A 170 -22.35 -12.81 -10.20
CA ALA A 170 -22.50 -11.37 -9.96
C ALA A 170 -23.76 -10.75 -10.61
N GLU A 171 -24.38 -11.46 -11.57
CA GLU A 171 -25.63 -11.03 -12.23
C GLU A 171 -26.89 -11.40 -11.42
N ALA A 172 -26.75 -12.19 -10.35
CA ALA A 172 -27.88 -12.67 -9.54
C ALA A 172 -28.02 -12.00 -8.15
N ALA A 173 -27.16 -11.04 -7.81
CA ALA A 173 -27.35 -10.22 -6.62
C ALA A 173 -28.35 -9.10 -6.94
N PRO A 174 -29.58 -9.10 -6.37
CA PRO A 174 -30.52 -8.05 -6.64
C PRO A 174 -29.95 -6.75 -6.07
N LEU A 175 -29.84 -5.74 -6.93
CA LEU A 175 -29.61 -4.35 -6.55
C LEU A 175 -30.70 -3.95 -5.55
N ALA A 176 -30.34 -3.88 -4.27
CA ALA A 176 -31.13 -3.31 -3.19
C ALA A 176 -30.43 -2.05 -2.67
#